data_AF-A0A645EHS1-F1
#
_entry.id   AF-A0A645EHS1-F1
#
_cell.length_a   1.000
_cell.length_b   1.000
_cell.length_c   1.000
_cell.angle_alpha   90.00
_cell.angle_beta   90.00
_cell.angle_gamma   90.00
#
_symmetry.space_group_name_H-M   'P 1'
#
loop_
_entity.id
_entity.type
_entity.pdbx_description
1 polymer ?
#
loop_
_entity_poly.entity_id
_entity_poly.type
_entity_poly.pdbx_seq_one_letter_code
_entity_poly.pdbx_strand_id
1 'polypeptide(L)'
;MASAKFFRPVLVSSYIWRQMGYGAVIYVASLTTVQPELYEAATIDGAGHWGQLWHVTLPGIRSTIVTMLLLNLSHVLLIFEQVLVMYNAAVYDVADVLQTYVFREGVLAGDLGYSIAVGMFTSIVSLTLVLSTNKISARFLDEPIL
;
A
#
# COMPACT_ATOMS: atom_id res chain seq x y z
N MET A 1 -7.68 24.49 15.46
CA MET A 1 -8.16 23.85 14.21
C MET A 1 -7.31 22.65 13.77
N ALA A 2 -6.14 22.39 14.37
CA ALA A 2 -5.50 21.09 14.29
C ALA A 2 -5.75 20.34 15.62
N SER A 3 -6.34 19.14 15.56
CA SER A 3 -6.54 18.28 16.72
C SER A 3 -5.82 16.97 16.45
N ALA A 4 -4.93 16.59 17.37
CA ALA A 4 -4.14 15.36 17.30
C ALA A 4 -5.03 14.12 17.05
N LYS A 5 -6.28 14.13 17.54
CA LYS A 5 -7.25 13.04 17.36
C LYS A 5 -7.64 12.81 15.89
N PHE A 6 -7.72 13.87 15.09
CA PHE A 6 -8.15 13.77 13.68
C PHE A 6 -6.98 13.67 12.70
N PHE A 7 -5.74 13.89 13.15
CA PHE A 7 -4.57 13.86 12.28
C PHE A 7 -4.44 12.53 11.52
N ARG A 8 -4.44 11.39 12.23
CA ARG A 8 -4.25 10.07 11.62
C ARG A 8 -5.38 9.68 10.66
N PRO A 9 -6.67 9.81 11.02
CA PRO A 9 -7.77 9.53 10.08
C PRO A 9 -7.70 10.39 8.81
N VAL A 10 -7.37 11.69 8.93
CA VAL A 10 -7.25 12.60 7.79
C VAL A 10 -6.04 12.25 6.93
N LEU A 11 -4.90 11.92 7.54
CA LEU A 11 -3.70 11.47 6.84
C LEU A 11 -3.99 10.20 6.02
N VAL A 12 -4.64 9.21 6.62
CA VAL A 12 -4.97 7.94 5.95
C VAL A 12 -6.00 8.14 4.84
N SER A 13 -7.08 8.90 5.10
CA SER A 13 -8.11 9.12 4.07
C SER A 13 -7.59 9.90 2.87
N SER A 14 -6.77 10.93 3.09
CA SER A 14 -6.13 11.69 2.02
C SER A 14 -5.09 10.86 1.26
N TYR A 15 -4.37 9.95 1.95
CA TYR A 15 -3.47 9.00 1.29
C TYR A 15 -4.27 8.06 0.39
N ILE A 16 -5.36 7.46 0.89
CA ILE A 16 -6.24 6.59 0.11
C ILE A 16 -6.79 7.33 -1.10
N TRP A 17 -7.28 8.57 -0.91
CA TRP A 17 -7.82 9.37 -2.01
C TRP A 17 -6.80 9.62 -3.11
N ARG A 18 -5.56 9.98 -2.75
CA ARG A 18 -4.46 10.18 -3.71
C ARG A 18 -4.14 8.89 -4.49
N GLN A 19 -4.09 7.75 -3.82
CA GLN A 19 -3.70 6.48 -4.46
C GLN A 19 -4.84 5.79 -5.21
N MET A 20 -6.09 6.13 -4.90
CA MET A 20 -7.27 5.51 -5.50
C MET A 20 -7.27 5.62 -7.02
N GLY A 21 -6.84 6.76 -7.57
CA GLY A 21 -6.80 6.99 -9.03
C GLY A 21 -5.90 5.98 -9.75
N TYR A 22 -4.66 5.84 -9.29
CA TYR A 22 -3.71 4.89 -9.88
C TYR A 22 -4.17 3.44 -9.72
N GLY A 23 -4.61 3.06 -8.50
CA GLY A 23 -5.10 1.71 -8.23
C GLY A 23 -6.32 1.33 -9.06
N ALA A 24 -7.28 2.25 -9.22
CA ALA A 24 -8.51 2.00 -9.97
C ALA A 24 -8.23 1.69 -11.45
N VAL A 25 -7.31 2.42 -12.09
CA VAL A 25 -6.94 2.16 -13.49
C VAL A 25 -6.42 0.73 -13.67
N ILE A 26 -5.54 0.29 -12.77
CA ILE A 26 -4.95 -1.04 -12.83
C ILE A 26 -5.99 -2.13 -12.58
N TYR A 27 -6.85 -1.94 -11.57
CA TYR A 27 -7.90 -2.91 -11.30
C TYR A 27 -8.91 -3.00 -12.44
N VAL A 28 -9.33 -1.88 -13.03
CA VAL A 28 -10.22 -1.88 -14.21
C VAL A 28 -9.55 -2.59 -15.40
N ALA A 29 -8.27 -2.32 -15.68
CA ALA A 29 -7.54 -3.01 -16.74
C ALA A 29 -7.41 -4.52 -16.49
N SER A 30 -7.24 -4.95 -15.23
CA SER A 30 -7.23 -6.37 -14.89
C SER A 30 -8.60 -7.02 -15.02
N LEU A 31 -9.68 -6.29 -14.76
CA LEU A 31 -11.04 -6.84 -14.88
C LEU A 31 -11.39 -7.18 -16.32
N THR A 32 -10.84 -6.45 -17.30
CA THR A 32 -11.08 -6.74 -18.73
C THR A 32 -10.40 -8.02 -19.22
N THR A 33 -9.48 -8.61 -18.44
CA THR A 33 -8.83 -9.87 -18.81
C THR A 33 -9.63 -11.09 -18.34
N VAL A 34 -10.64 -10.90 -17.48
CA VAL A 34 -11.50 -11.98 -17.00
C VAL A 34 -12.50 -12.35 -18.09
N GLN A 35 -12.55 -13.64 -18.42
CA GLN A 35 -13.42 -14.22 -19.45
C GLN A 35 -14.91 -14.01 -19.12
N PRO A 36 -15.71 -13.40 -20.02
CA PRO A 36 -17.15 -13.19 -19.80
C PRO A 36 -17.94 -14.49 -19.56
N GLU A 37 -17.50 -15.59 -20.16
CA GLU A 37 -18.14 -16.91 -20.08
C GLU A 37 -18.24 -17.40 -18.63
N LEU A 38 -17.29 -17.01 -17.76
CA LEU A 38 -17.32 -17.34 -16.34
C LEU A 38 -18.46 -16.65 -15.59
N TYR A 39 -18.81 -15.42 -15.99
CA TYR A 39 -19.94 -14.69 -15.41
C TYR A 39 -21.28 -15.24 -15.88
N GLU A 40 -21.36 -15.63 -17.16
CA GLU A 40 -22.55 -16.28 -17.73
C GLU A 40 -22.82 -17.63 -17.06
N ALA A 41 -21.79 -18.47 -16.92
CA ALA A 41 -21.88 -19.74 -16.22
C ALA A 41 -22.33 -19.56 -14.76
N ALA A 42 -21.71 -18.62 -14.03
CA ALA A 42 -22.10 -18.32 -12.65
C ALA A 42 -23.57 -17.86 -12.56
N THR A 43 -24.07 -17.12 -13.55
CA THR A 43 -25.47 -16.68 -13.59
C THR A 43 -26.42 -17.86 -13.84
N ILE A 44 -26.06 -18.79 -14.72
CA ILE A 44 -26.81 -20.03 -14.97
C ILE A 44 -26.90 -20.88 -13.70
N ASP A 45 -25.82 -20.94 -12.91
CA ASP A 45 -25.76 -21.63 -11.62
C ASP A 45 -26.49 -20.88 -10.48
N GLY A 46 -27.12 -19.73 -10.78
CA GLY A 46 -27.91 -18.95 -9.81
C GLY A 46 -27.08 -18.02 -8.92
N ALA A 47 -25.81 -17.76 -9.24
CA ALA A 47 -24.99 -16.81 -8.49
C ALA A 47 -25.39 -15.36 -8.81
N GLY A 48 -25.87 -14.64 -7.79
CA GLY A 48 -26.11 -13.19 -7.88
C GLY A 48 -24.81 -12.38 -7.88
N HIS A 49 -24.92 -11.04 -7.92
CA HIS A 49 -23.77 -10.12 -8.01
C HIS A 49 -22.66 -10.37 -6.99
N TRP A 50 -23.02 -10.61 -5.72
CA TRP A 50 -22.05 -10.93 -4.68
C TRP A 50 -21.38 -12.30 -4.88
N GLY A 51 -22.13 -13.28 -5.38
CA GLY A 51 -21.59 -14.61 -5.71
C GLY A 51 -20.55 -14.52 -6.84
N GLN A 52 -20.84 -13.74 -7.87
CA GLN A 52 -19.92 -13.47 -8.97
C GLN A 52 -18.66 -12.72 -8.50
N LEU A 53 -18.81 -11.73 -7.62
CA LEU A 53 -17.68 -11.00 -7.06
C LEU A 53 -16.69 -11.93 -6.33
N TRP A 54 -17.21 -12.80 -5.46
CA TRP A 54 -16.39 -13.68 -4.63
C TRP A 54 -15.79 -14.87 -5.39
N HIS A 55 -16.51 -15.44 -6.36
CA HIS A 55 -16.11 -16.69 -7.03
C HIS A 55 -15.57 -16.51 -8.45
N VAL A 56 -15.84 -15.38 -9.10
CA VAL A 56 -15.37 -15.10 -10.47
C VAL A 56 -14.40 -13.93 -10.46
N THR A 57 -14.85 -12.76 -10.01
CA THR A 57 -14.07 -11.52 -10.10
C THR A 57 -12.80 -11.56 -9.25
N LEU A 58 -12.93 -11.76 -7.94
CA LEU A 58 -11.79 -11.76 -7.01
C LEU A 58 -10.75 -12.84 -7.34
N PRO A 59 -11.13 -14.10 -7.65
CA PRO A 59 -10.19 -15.11 -8.11
C PRO A 59 -9.58 -14.77 -9.47
N GLY A 60 -10.34 -14.18 -10.39
CA GLY A 60 -9.88 -13.80 -11.73
C GLY A 60 -8.78 -12.73 -11.73
N ILE A 61 -8.85 -11.75 -10.82
CA ILE A 61 -7.84 -10.67 -10.71
C ILE A 61 -6.85 -10.88 -9.55
N ARG A 62 -6.81 -12.06 -8.93
CA ARG A 62 -5.99 -12.35 -7.73
C ARG A 62 -4.50 -12.01 -7.93
N SER A 63 -3.96 -12.29 -9.12
CA SER A 63 -2.55 -12.03 -9.45
C SER A 63 -2.25 -10.53 -9.43
N THR A 64 -3.16 -9.72 -9.98
CA THR A 64 -3.05 -8.25 -9.95
C THR A 64 -3.15 -7.70 -8.53
N ILE A 65 -4.09 -8.18 -7.72
CA ILE A 65 -4.24 -7.75 -6.31
C ILE A 65 -2.95 -8.01 -5.53
N VAL A 66 -2.38 -9.20 -5.67
CA VAL A 66 -1.16 -9.58 -4.96
C VAL A 66 0.05 -8.78 -5.45
N THR A 67 0.16 -8.54 -6.76
CA THR A 67 1.23 -7.70 -7.33
C THR A 67 1.13 -6.27 -6.81
N MET A 68 -0.08 -5.68 -6.83
CA MET A 68 -0.33 -4.35 -6.27
C MET A 68 -0.02 -4.30 -4.77
N LEU A 69 -0.39 -5.34 -4.01
CA LEU A 69 -0.08 -5.44 -2.60
C LEU A 69 1.43 -5.40 -2.36
N LEU A 70 2.20 -6.22 -3.10
CA LEU A 70 3.67 -6.27 -2.99
C LEU A 70 4.32 -4.90 -3.27
N LEU A 71 3.90 -4.25 -4.36
CA LEU A 71 4.42 -2.94 -4.74
C LEU A 71 4.05 -1.86 -3.72
N ASN A 72 2.87 -1.91 -3.12
CA ASN A 72 2.47 -0.92 -2.12
C ASN A 72 3.11 -1.18 -0.75
N LEU A 73 3.35 -2.45 -0.38
CA LEU A 73 3.92 -2.82 0.92
C LEU A 73 5.30 -2.21 1.15
N SER A 74 6.13 -2.13 0.10
CA SER A 74 7.46 -1.52 0.17
C SER A 74 7.40 -0.01 0.51
N HIS A 75 6.34 0.67 0.08
CA HIS A 75 6.16 2.11 0.26
C HIS A 75 5.55 2.49 1.61
N VAL A 76 4.96 1.56 2.36
CA VAL A 76 4.31 1.85 3.66
C VAL A 76 5.31 2.40 4.68
N LEU A 77 6.55 1.91 4.67
CA LEU A 77 7.60 2.36 5.58
C LEU A 77 8.23 3.71 5.17
N LEU A 78 7.88 4.21 3.99
CA LEU A 78 8.48 5.38 3.35
C LEU A 78 7.50 6.56 3.25
N ILE A 79 6.45 6.58 4.07
CA ILE A 79 5.48 7.69 4.12
C ILE A 79 6.13 8.90 4.80
N PHE A 80 6.85 9.69 4.01
CA PHE A 80 7.57 10.87 4.46
C PHE A 80 6.89 12.17 4.00
N GLU A 81 6.75 12.35 2.68
CA GLU A 81 6.37 13.63 2.08
C GLU A 81 5.02 14.16 2.60
N GLN A 82 4.01 13.29 2.65
CA GLN A 82 2.68 13.68 3.09
C GLN A 82 2.65 14.05 4.58
N VAL A 83 3.41 13.31 5.40
CA VAL A 83 3.53 13.60 6.83
C VAL A 83 4.24 14.94 7.01
N LEU A 84 5.35 15.17 6.30
CA LEU A 84 6.12 16.42 6.35
C LEU A 84 5.26 17.65 5.99
N VAL A 85 4.44 17.56 4.93
CA VAL A 85 3.57 18.68 4.50
C VAL A 85 2.46 18.96 5.51
N MET A 86 1.90 17.93 6.13
CA MET A 86 0.83 18.07 7.11
C MET A 86 1.37 18.36 8.54
N TYR A 87 2.69 18.34 8.69
CA TYR A 87 3.38 18.46 9.96
C TYR A 87 3.30 19.88 10.52
N ASN A 88 2.90 20.02 11.80
CA ASN A 88 2.94 21.30 12.51
C ASN A 88 3.00 21.08 14.02
N ALA A 89 3.31 22.16 14.76
CA ALA A 89 3.50 22.12 16.22
C ALA A 89 2.30 21.56 17.01
N ALA A 90 1.07 21.68 16.49
CA ALA A 90 -0.13 21.21 17.18
C ALA A 90 -0.41 19.71 17.01
N VAL A 91 0.28 19.03 16.10
CA VAL A 91 0.14 17.58 15.85
C VAL A 91 1.48 16.85 15.94
N TYR A 92 2.55 17.52 16.38
CA TYR A 92 3.91 16.99 16.44
C TYR A 92 3.95 15.62 17.14
N ASP A 93 3.27 15.52 18.27
CA ASP A 93 3.20 14.36 19.16
C ASP A 93 2.63 13.10 18.49
N VAL A 94 1.71 13.27 17.54
CA VAL A 94 1.03 12.16 16.84
C VAL A 94 1.46 11.99 15.39
N ALA A 95 2.12 13.01 14.81
CA ALA A 95 2.51 13.08 13.42
C ALA A 95 3.96 12.66 13.17
N ASP A 96 4.83 12.70 14.17
CA ASP A 96 6.24 12.36 13.96
C ASP A 96 6.41 10.86 13.65
N VAL A 97 7.07 10.58 12.54
CA VAL A 97 7.41 9.23 12.07
C VAL A 97 8.93 9.13 11.92
N LEU A 98 9.43 7.91 11.80
CA LEU A 98 10.87 7.64 11.71
C LEU A 98 11.57 8.51 10.65
N GLN A 99 10.97 8.66 9.45
CA GLN A 99 11.54 9.44 8.35
C GLN A 99 11.55 10.96 8.62
N THR A 100 10.53 11.50 9.30
CA THR A 100 10.52 12.94 9.65
C THR A 100 11.49 13.26 10.76
N TYR A 101 11.65 12.35 11.72
CA TYR A 101 12.68 12.46 12.76
C TYR A 101 14.09 12.44 12.14
N VAL A 102 14.35 11.47 11.27
CA VAL A 102 15.64 11.34 10.55
C VAL A 102 15.95 12.57 9.71
N PHE A 103 14.97 13.08 8.96
CA PHE A 103 15.14 14.30 8.18
C PHE A 103 15.53 15.49 9.06
N ARG A 104 14.91 15.63 10.23
CA ARG A 104 15.20 16.72 11.17
C ARG A 104 16.60 16.61 11.75
N GLU A 105 16.94 15.47 12.36
CA GLU A 105 18.23 15.30 13.03
C GLU A 105 19.39 15.24 12.04
N GLY A 106 19.23 14.55 10.91
CA GLY A 106 20.34 14.36 10.00
C GLY A 106 20.48 15.42 8.92
N VAL A 107 19.39 15.98 8.41
CA VAL A 107 19.47 17.03 7.36
C VAL A 107 19.47 18.43 7.99
N LEU A 108 18.58 18.70 8.96
CA LEU A 108 18.49 20.05 9.57
C LEU A 108 19.54 20.28 10.65
N ALA A 109 19.82 19.30 11.52
CA ALA A 109 20.84 19.42 12.56
C ALA A 109 22.25 18.97 12.10
N GLY A 110 22.37 18.39 10.91
CA GLY A 110 23.65 18.07 10.25
C GLY A 110 24.24 16.70 10.58
N ASP A 111 23.53 15.83 11.31
CA ASP A 111 23.98 14.46 11.60
C ASP A 111 23.68 13.49 10.44
N LEU A 112 24.43 13.65 9.35
CA LEU A 112 24.27 12.80 8.16
C LEU A 112 24.55 11.31 8.46
N GLY A 113 25.41 11.01 9.44
CA GLY A 113 25.74 9.65 9.85
C GLY A 113 24.52 8.91 10.41
N TYR A 114 23.79 9.56 11.32
CA TYR A 114 22.53 9.04 11.85
C TYR A 114 21.48 8.83 10.74
N SER A 115 21.34 9.79 9.82
CA SER A 115 20.41 9.68 8.69
C SER A 115 20.67 8.47 7.80
N ILE A 116 21.93 8.26 7.42
CA ILE A 116 22.31 7.15 6.57
C ILE A 116 22.07 5.81 7.29
N ALA A 117 22.41 5.71 8.58
CA ALA A 117 22.20 4.49 9.36
C ALA A 117 20.71 4.09 9.42
N VAL A 118 19.82 5.04 9.69
CA VAL A 118 18.38 4.75 9.72
C VAL A 118 17.84 4.47 8.31
N GLY A 119 18.33 5.16 7.28
CA GLY A 119 18.03 4.86 5.88
C GLY A 119 18.40 3.43 5.47
N MET A 120 19.57 2.96 5.88
CA MET A 120 19.99 1.57 5.65
C MET A 120 19.12 0.58 6.43
N PHE A 121 18.84 0.85 7.70
CA PHE A 121 17.96 0.00 8.51
C PHE A 121 16.57 -0.15 7.88
N THR A 122 15.94 0.97 7.52
CA THR A 122 14.62 0.97 6.86
C THR A 122 14.64 0.23 5.53
N SER A 123 15.70 0.37 4.74
CA SER A 123 15.86 -0.39 3.48
C SER A 123 15.92 -1.89 3.71
N ILE A 124 16.66 -2.35 4.72
CA ILE A 124 16.76 -3.79 5.07
C ILE A 124 15.39 -4.31 5.53
N VAL A 125 14.67 -3.55 6.35
CA VAL A 125 13.32 -3.93 6.82
C VAL A 125 12.35 -4.00 5.64
N SER A 126 12.33 -3.00 4.77
CA SER A 126 11.50 -2.98 3.56
C SER A 126 11.82 -4.15 2.63
N LEU A 127 13.09 -4.45 2.41
CA LEU A 127 13.52 -5.60 1.60
C LEU A 127 13.03 -6.92 2.20
N THR A 128 13.19 -7.09 3.51
CA THR A 128 12.73 -8.30 4.22
C THR A 128 11.22 -8.45 4.13
N LEU A 129 10.48 -7.35 4.23
CA LEU A 129 9.03 -7.31 4.09
C LEU A 129 8.58 -7.72 2.67
N VAL A 130 9.25 -7.20 1.63
CA VAL A 130 8.96 -7.55 0.23
C VAL A 130 9.29 -9.01 -0.05
N LEU A 131 10.47 -9.50 0.36
CA LEU A 131 10.88 -10.89 0.12
C LEU A 131 9.98 -11.89 0.85
N SER A 132 9.63 -11.62 2.11
CA SER A 132 8.71 -12.47 2.88
C SER A 132 7.32 -12.51 2.24
N THR A 133 6.80 -11.36 1.81
CA THR A 133 5.51 -11.29 1.13
C THR A 133 5.57 -11.99 -0.22
N ASN A 134 6.62 -11.81 -1.02
CA ASN A 134 6.77 -12.52 -2.31
C ASN A 134 6.76 -14.04 -2.11
N LYS A 135 7.47 -14.53 -1.09
CA LYS A 135 7.50 -15.96 -0.75
C LYS A 135 6.12 -16.49 -0.34
N ILE A 136 5.36 -15.70 0.41
CA ILE A 136 3.97 -16.06 0.79
C ILE A 136 3.09 -16.07 -0.46
N SER A 137 3.18 -15.05 -1.29
CA SER A 137 2.43 -14.90 -2.54
C SER A 137 2.68 -16.03 -3.52
N ALA A 138 3.93 -16.45 -3.71
CA ALA A 138 4.28 -17.57 -4.58
C ALA A 138 3.61 -18.88 -4.15
N ARG A 139 3.36 -19.07 -2.85
CA ARG A 139 2.61 -20.23 -2.34
C ARG A 139 1.10 -20.14 -2.58
N PHE A 140 0.56 -18.92 -2.69
CA PHE A 140 -0.86 -18.69 -2.96
C PHE A 140 -1.20 -18.64 -4.46
N LEU A 141 -0.25 -18.25 -5.30
CA LEU A 141 -0.43 -18.08 -6.74
C LEU A 141 0.19 -19.21 -7.58
N ASP A 142 0.93 -20.13 -6.95
CA ASP A 142 1.72 -21.20 -7.57
C ASP A 142 2.82 -20.70 -8.54
N GLU A 143 3.02 -19.39 -8.63
CA GLU A 143 4.05 -18.74 -9.45
C GLU A 143 4.71 -17.58 -8.66
N PRO A 144 6.05 -17.49 -8.65
CA PRO A 144 6.74 -16.33 -8.10
C PRO A 144 6.59 -15.12 -9.04
N ILE A 145 6.24 -13.95 -8.47
CA ILE A 145 6.06 -12.70 -9.21
C ILE A 145 7.42 -12.00 -9.44
N LEU A 146 8.34 -12.16 -8.48
CA LEU A 146 9.74 -11.72 -8.53
C LEU A 146 10.68 -12.93 -8.57
#